data_AF-A0A8I2Z9M5-F1
#
_entry.id   AF-A0A8I2Z9M5-F1
#
_cell.length_a   1.000
_cell.length_b   1.000
_cell.length_c   1.000
_cell.angle_alpha   90.00
_cell.angle_beta   90.00
_cell.angle_gamma   90.00
#
_symmetry.space_group_name_H-M   'P 1'
#
loop_
_entity.id
_entity.type
_entity.pdbx_description
1 polymer ?
#
loop_
_entity_poly.entity_id
_entity_poly.type
_entity_poly.pdbx_seq_one_letter_code
_entity_poly.pdbx_strand_id
1 'polypeptide(L)'
;MEITPASTLAILDDRDYLKALVMAFRLNEANLLKRVFLGVPHADIALVVGGLPIVYVPRLVRFVAAQTEETPHMEFCLLWIKALVDEHGAWLTQNRAKVDVELRVVSRAVSRMRDEIRRLADDNVYMVDYLLGQAKGPVGEGQLALEAAPEKSKVITAAVAAEGSDDGSDEDGWIGLG
;
A
#
# COMPACT_ATOMS: atom_id res chain seq x y z
N MET A 1 9.41 -30.61 20.56
CA MET A 1 8.20 -29.76 20.48
C MET A 1 7.71 -29.83 19.05
N GLU A 2 6.53 -30.41 18.82
CA GLU A 2 5.91 -30.42 17.50
C GLU A 2 5.49 -28.99 17.14
N ILE A 3 5.77 -28.57 15.91
CA ILE A 3 5.37 -27.25 15.42
C ILE A 3 4.01 -27.45 14.73
N THR A 4 2.96 -26.88 15.31
CA THR A 4 1.58 -26.90 14.77
C THR A 4 0.95 -25.50 14.80
N PRO A 5 -0.07 -25.20 13.97
CA PRO A 5 -0.76 -23.90 14.02
C PRO A 5 -1.32 -23.58 15.41
N ALA A 6 -1.95 -24.56 16.07
CA ALA A 6 -2.50 -24.40 17.42
C ALA A 6 -1.41 -24.06 18.45
N SER A 7 -0.27 -24.76 18.42
CA SER A 7 0.86 -24.45 19.31
C SER A 7 1.46 -23.07 19.02
N THR A 8 1.46 -22.63 17.76
CA THR A 8 1.98 -21.31 17.37
C THR A 8 1.08 -20.20 17.91
N LEU A 9 -0.25 -20.39 17.86
CA LEU A 9 -1.22 -19.44 18.42
C LEU A 9 -1.16 -19.39 19.95
N ALA A 10 -0.96 -20.52 20.62
CA ALA A 10 -0.76 -20.53 22.07
C ALA A 10 0.47 -19.70 22.48
N ILE A 11 1.59 -19.82 21.76
CA ILE A 11 2.80 -19.01 22.00
C ILE A 11 2.56 -17.53 21.70
N LEU A 12 1.73 -17.21 20.71
CA LEU A 12 1.31 -15.83 20.43
C LEU A 12 0.50 -15.25 21.60
N ASP A 13 -0.42 -16.03 22.17
CA ASP A 13 -1.23 -15.65 23.32
C ASP A 13 -0.37 -15.47 24.60
N ASP A 14 0.69 -16.26 24.75
CA ASP A 14 1.71 -16.13 25.78
C ASP A 14 2.64 -14.91 25.58
N ARG A 15 2.44 -14.13 24.51
CA ARG A 15 3.21 -12.92 24.14
C ARG A 15 4.69 -13.17 23.82
N ASP A 16 5.07 -14.41 23.49
CA ASP A 16 6.39 -14.70 22.95
C ASP A 16 6.37 -14.54 21.42
N TYR A 17 6.34 -13.26 21.01
CA TYR A 17 6.11 -12.85 19.62
C TYR A 17 7.19 -13.34 18.65
N LEU A 18 8.47 -13.28 19.07
CA LEU A 18 9.58 -13.74 18.24
C LEU A 18 9.47 -15.24 17.95
N LYS A 19 9.22 -16.04 18.99
CA LYS A 19 9.07 -17.49 18.84
C LYS A 19 7.85 -17.83 18.00
N ALA A 20 6.71 -17.18 18.24
CA ALA A 20 5.51 -17.35 17.42
C ALA A 20 5.79 -17.04 15.93
N LEU A 21 6.51 -15.94 15.65
CA LEU A 21 6.83 -15.52 14.29
C LEU A 21 7.76 -16.53 13.60
N VAL A 22 8.80 -17.00 14.29
CA VAL A 22 9.70 -18.04 13.76
C VAL A 22 8.96 -19.36 13.51
N MET A 23 8.06 -19.75 14.42
CA MET A 23 7.21 -20.94 14.23
C MET A 23 6.29 -20.80 13.01
N ALA A 24 5.67 -19.63 12.81
CA ALA A 24 4.85 -19.36 11.64
C ALA A 24 5.67 -19.41 10.33
N PHE A 25 6.90 -18.86 10.32
CA PHE A 25 7.79 -18.97 9.16
C PHE A 25 8.22 -20.41 8.83
N ARG A 26 8.33 -21.27 9.86
CA ARG A 26 8.66 -22.69 9.70
C ARG A 26 7.49 -23.49 9.14
N LEU A 27 6.27 -23.20 9.58
CA LEU A 27 5.05 -23.82 9.03
C LEU A 27 4.75 -23.36 7.61
N ASN A 28 5.18 -22.15 7.24
CA ASN A 28 5.00 -21.60 5.90
C ASN A 28 3.52 -21.49 5.47
N GLU A 29 2.61 -21.32 6.44
CA GLU A 29 1.19 -21.07 6.19
C GLU A 29 0.93 -19.57 6.17
N ALA A 30 0.48 -19.03 5.03
CA ALA A 30 0.30 -17.59 4.85
C ALA A 30 -0.68 -16.97 5.85
N ASN A 31 -1.81 -17.65 6.11
CA ASN A 31 -2.83 -17.16 7.05
C ASN A 31 -2.32 -17.16 8.49
N LEU A 32 -1.56 -18.18 8.90
CA LEU A 32 -0.96 -18.22 10.23
C LEU A 32 0.10 -17.14 10.40
N LEU A 33 0.97 -16.95 9.39
CA LEU A 33 1.96 -15.89 9.39
C LEU A 33 1.31 -14.51 9.49
N LYS A 34 0.24 -14.26 8.73
CA LYS A 34 -0.55 -13.02 8.83
C LYS A 34 -1.17 -12.84 10.20
N ARG A 35 -1.73 -13.90 10.80
CA ARG A 35 -2.32 -13.86 12.14
C ARG A 35 -1.29 -13.50 13.20
N VAL A 36 -0.10 -14.12 13.15
CA VAL A 36 1.00 -13.82 14.08
C VAL A 36 1.54 -12.43 13.83
N PHE A 37 1.79 -12.05 12.58
CA PHE A 37 2.27 -10.72 12.20
C PHE A 37 1.38 -9.60 12.73
N LEU A 38 0.06 -9.69 12.53
CA LEU A 38 -0.91 -8.72 13.04
C LEU A 38 -1.12 -8.81 14.56
N GLY A 39 -0.70 -9.91 15.19
CA GLY A 39 -0.78 -10.11 16.64
C GLY A 39 0.38 -9.48 17.41
N VAL A 40 1.47 -9.09 16.73
CA VAL A 40 2.60 -8.41 17.38
C VAL A 40 2.24 -6.95 17.67
N PRO A 41 2.33 -6.47 18.94
CA PRO A 41 2.15 -5.07 19.27
C PRO A 41 3.19 -4.19 18.57
N HIS A 42 2.80 -2.98 18.15
CA HIS A 42 3.69 -2.06 17.43
C HIS A 42 4.94 -1.69 18.23
N ALA A 43 4.86 -1.66 19.57
CA ALA A 43 5.98 -1.38 20.46
C ALA A 43 7.06 -2.47 20.45
N ASP A 44 6.68 -3.72 20.16
CA ASP A 44 7.56 -4.89 20.21
C ASP A 44 8.16 -5.24 18.84
N ILE A 45 7.76 -4.54 17.77
CA ILE A 45 8.23 -4.82 16.39
C ILE A 45 9.76 -4.78 16.31
N ALA A 46 10.40 -3.74 16.84
CA ALA A 46 11.85 -3.60 16.78
C ALA A 46 12.57 -4.76 17.50
N LEU A 47 12.06 -5.14 18.68
CA LEU A 47 12.60 -6.26 19.46
C LEU A 47 12.47 -7.60 18.70
N VAL A 48 11.30 -7.85 18.11
CA VAL A 48 11.03 -9.07 17.33
C VAL A 48 11.90 -9.12 16.08
N VAL A 49 12.05 -8.00 15.37
CA VAL A 49 12.88 -7.92 14.16
C VAL A 49 14.36 -8.11 14.51
N GLY A 50 14.87 -7.47 15.56
CA GLY A 50 16.26 -7.62 16.01
C GLY A 50 16.60 -9.06 16.42
N GLY A 51 15.65 -9.78 17.01
CA GLY A 51 15.80 -11.19 17.38
C GLY A 51 15.61 -12.19 16.22
N LEU A 52 15.18 -11.74 15.05
CA LEU A 52 14.83 -12.63 13.94
C LEU A 52 16.08 -13.25 13.31
N PRO A 53 16.13 -14.59 13.14
CA PRO A 53 17.21 -15.24 12.41
C PRO A 53 17.31 -14.72 10.96
N ILE A 54 18.53 -14.39 10.53
CA ILE A 54 18.84 -13.80 9.21
C ILE A 54 18.22 -14.58 8.04
N VAL A 55 18.13 -15.90 8.14
CA VAL A 55 17.54 -16.78 7.11
C VAL A 55 16.07 -16.45 6.79
N TYR A 56 15.34 -15.82 7.72
CA TYR A 56 13.95 -15.41 7.53
C TYR A 56 13.81 -13.96 7.08
N VAL A 57 14.86 -13.14 7.16
CA VAL A 57 14.80 -11.70 6.83
C VAL A 57 14.30 -11.47 5.39
N PRO A 58 14.82 -12.11 4.33
CA PRO A 58 14.30 -11.89 2.97
C PRO A 58 12.82 -12.25 2.83
N ARG A 59 12.40 -13.35 3.48
CA ARG A 59 11.00 -13.80 3.46
C ARG A 59 10.10 -12.81 4.18
N LEU A 60 10.54 -12.25 5.31
CA LEU A 60 9.80 -11.23 6.04
C LEU A 60 9.72 -9.92 5.25
N VAL A 61 10.83 -9.45 4.65
CA VAL A 61 10.84 -8.26 3.78
C VAL A 61 9.80 -8.39 2.66
N ARG A 62 9.79 -9.53 1.97
CA ARG A 62 8.79 -9.81 0.92
C ARG A 62 7.35 -9.83 1.46
N PHE A 63 7.16 -10.47 2.61
CA PHE A 63 5.85 -10.60 3.24
C PHE A 63 5.27 -9.24 3.65
N VAL A 64 6.06 -8.40 4.31
CA VAL A 64 5.63 -7.06 4.74
C VAL A 64 5.35 -6.17 3.54
N ALA A 65 6.13 -6.28 2.45
CA ALA A 65 5.86 -5.55 1.23
C ALA A 65 4.48 -5.90 0.65
N ALA A 66 4.14 -7.19 0.59
CA ALA A 66 2.81 -7.63 0.16
C ALA A 66 1.70 -7.14 1.11
N GLN A 67 1.90 -7.22 2.43
CA GLN A 67 0.91 -6.73 3.40
C GLN A 67 0.71 -5.21 3.33
N THR A 68 1.72 -4.45 2.92
CA THR A 68 1.61 -2.99 2.70
C THR A 68 0.67 -2.66 1.54
N GLU A 69 0.59 -3.53 0.52
CA GLU A 69 -0.31 -3.34 -0.62
C GLU A 69 -1.72 -3.94 -0.37
N GLU A 70 -1.82 -4.99 0.45
CA GLU A 70 -3.07 -5.74 0.65
C GLU A 70 -3.90 -5.30 1.87
N THR A 71 -3.29 -4.64 2.86
CA THR A 71 -3.95 -4.33 4.14
C THR A 71 -4.09 -2.82 4.36
N PRO A 72 -5.17 -2.36 5.03
CA PRO A 72 -5.33 -0.96 5.38
C PRO A 72 -4.40 -0.51 6.53
N HIS A 73 -3.59 -1.41 7.10
CA HIS A 73 -2.71 -1.15 8.24
C HIS A 73 -1.36 -0.57 7.78
N MET A 74 -1.41 0.57 7.11
CA MET A 74 -0.23 1.20 6.51
C MET A 74 0.86 1.49 7.54
N GLU A 75 0.52 2.26 8.58
CA GLU A 75 1.50 2.70 9.59
C GLU A 75 2.18 1.49 10.23
N PHE A 76 1.41 0.45 10.55
CA PHE A 76 1.92 -0.81 11.07
C PHE A 76 2.96 -1.44 10.12
N CYS A 77 2.64 -1.58 8.83
CA CYS A 77 3.57 -2.14 7.87
C CYS A 77 4.83 -1.27 7.68
N LEU A 78 4.69 0.06 7.72
CA LEU A 78 5.83 0.99 7.66
C LEU A 78 6.73 0.87 8.89
N LEU A 79 6.19 0.65 10.08
CA LEU A 79 6.98 0.37 11.29
C LEU A 79 7.78 -0.93 11.15
N TRP A 80 7.19 -1.97 10.56
CA TRP A 80 7.92 -3.21 10.24
C TRP A 80 9.04 -3.00 9.22
N ILE A 81 8.76 -2.28 8.13
CA ILE A 81 9.78 -1.97 7.11
C ILE A 81 10.92 -1.16 7.74
N LYS A 82 10.59 -0.13 8.53
CA LYS A 82 11.56 0.68 9.25
C LYS A 82 12.45 -0.18 10.15
N ALA A 83 11.86 -0.99 11.03
CA ALA A 83 12.60 -1.87 11.93
C ALA A 83 13.50 -2.87 11.16
N LEU A 84 13.03 -3.40 10.03
CA LEU A 84 13.84 -4.30 9.19
C LEU A 84 15.06 -3.63 8.60
N VAL A 85 14.91 -2.38 8.14
CA VAL A 85 16.02 -1.61 7.58
C VAL A 85 16.97 -1.15 8.69
N ASP A 86 16.44 -0.74 9.84
CA ASP A 86 17.25 -0.28 10.98
C ASP A 86 18.12 -1.43 11.55
N GLU A 87 17.54 -2.60 11.78
CA GLU A 87 18.25 -3.74 12.40
C GLU A 87 19.09 -4.55 11.39
N HIS A 88 18.58 -4.78 10.17
CA HIS A 88 19.21 -5.66 9.19
C HIS A 88 19.77 -4.94 7.97
N GLY A 89 19.79 -3.60 7.96
CA GLY A 89 20.21 -2.78 6.82
C GLY A 89 21.62 -3.09 6.32
N ALA A 90 22.59 -3.25 7.23
CA ALA A 90 23.96 -3.59 6.87
C ALA A 90 24.05 -4.92 6.12
N TRP A 91 23.30 -5.94 6.58
CA TRP A 91 23.23 -7.24 5.93
C TRP A 91 22.51 -7.15 4.57
N LEU A 92 21.40 -6.42 4.49
CA LEU A 92 20.67 -6.19 3.23
C LEU A 92 21.54 -5.52 2.17
N THR A 93 22.38 -4.55 2.56
CA THR A 93 23.32 -3.90 1.64
C THR A 93 24.43 -4.85 1.18
N GLN A 94 25.03 -5.61 2.09
CA GLN A 94 26.08 -6.58 1.76
C GLN A 94 25.57 -7.72 0.87
N ASN A 95 24.30 -8.10 1.03
CA ASN A 95 23.66 -9.17 0.28
C ASN A 95 22.70 -8.67 -0.80
N ARG A 96 22.84 -7.41 -1.25
CA ARG A 96 21.91 -6.74 -2.16
C ARG A 96 21.53 -7.58 -3.38
N ALA A 97 22.48 -8.25 -4.01
CA ALA A 97 22.21 -9.10 -5.19
C ALA A 97 21.23 -10.26 -4.90
N LYS A 98 21.18 -10.77 -3.66
CA LYS A 98 20.29 -11.86 -3.25
C LYS A 98 18.89 -11.37 -2.84
N VAL A 99 18.76 -10.11 -2.43
CA VAL A 99 17.52 -9.53 -1.90
C VAL A 99 16.98 -8.40 -2.78
N ASP A 100 17.53 -8.23 -4.00
CA ASP A 100 17.23 -7.12 -4.89
C ASP A 100 15.75 -7.06 -5.28
N VAL A 101 15.14 -8.23 -5.51
CA VAL A 101 13.72 -8.34 -5.86
C VAL A 101 12.85 -7.88 -4.68
N GLU A 102 13.14 -8.38 -3.48
CA GLU A 102 12.42 -8.06 -2.25
C GLU A 102 12.51 -6.57 -1.92
N LEU A 103 13.72 -5.99 -2.02
CA LEU A 103 13.93 -4.56 -1.81
C LEU A 103 13.21 -3.69 -2.85
N ARG A 104 13.13 -4.14 -4.11
CA ARG A 104 12.38 -3.43 -5.16
C ARG A 104 10.89 -3.43 -4.86
N VAL A 105 10.34 -4.55 -4.40
CA VAL A 105 8.91 -4.63 -4.02
C VAL A 105 8.61 -3.72 -2.84
N VAL A 106 9.46 -3.71 -1.81
CA VAL A 106 9.32 -2.77 -0.67
C VAL A 106 9.39 -1.31 -1.15
N SER A 107 10.40 -0.97 -1.96
CA SER A 107 10.56 0.39 -2.48
C SER A 107 9.34 0.86 -3.28
N ARG A 108 8.77 -0.02 -4.10
CA ARG A 108 7.54 0.26 -4.85
C ARG A 108 6.35 0.47 -3.91
N ALA A 109 6.15 -0.42 -2.93
CA ALA A 109 5.05 -0.33 -1.98
C ALA A 109 5.11 0.99 -1.18
N VAL A 110 6.28 1.35 -0.66
CA VAL A 110 6.51 2.60 0.07
C VAL A 110 6.33 3.82 -0.83
N SER A 111 6.81 3.77 -2.07
CA SER A 111 6.66 4.90 -3.00
C SER A 111 5.21 5.17 -3.38
N ARG A 112 4.45 4.11 -3.69
CA ARG A 112 3.00 4.24 -3.96
C ARG A 112 2.29 4.88 -2.77
N MET A 113 2.58 4.37 -1.57
CA MET A 113 1.97 4.85 -0.35
C MET A 113 2.30 6.32 -0.07
N ARG A 114 3.57 6.71 -0.24
CA ARG A 114 4.01 8.10 -0.15
C ARG A 114 3.22 8.99 -1.10
N ASP A 115 3.09 8.58 -2.37
CA ASP A 115 2.45 9.41 -3.39
C ASP A 115 0.95 9.58 -3.13
N GLU A 116 0.27 8.52 -2.65
CA GLU A 116 -1.14 8.57 -2.27
C GLU A 116 -1.40 9.50 -1.07
N ILE A 117 -0.64 9.34 0.02
CA ILE A 117 -0.80 10.19 1.21
C ILE A 117 -0.44 11.63 0.88
N ARG A 118 0.70 11.85 0.22
CA ARG A 118 1.21 13.19 -0.04
C ARG A 118 0.23 13.98 -0.88
N ARG A 119 -0.32 13.37 -1.94
CA ARG A 119 -1.32 14.03 -2.78
C ARG A 119 -2.53 14.47 -1.95
N LEU A 120 -3.11 13.56 -1.16
CA LEU A 120 -4.28 13.89 -0.34
C LEU A 120 -3.97 14.93 0.74
N ALA A 121 -2.80 14.84 1.36
CA ALA A 121 -2.37 15.79 2.39
C ALA A 121 -2.15 17.19 1.79
N ASP A 122 -1.44 17.27 0.66
CA ASP A 122 -1.17 18.54 -0.03
C ASP A 122 -2.52 19.17 -0.49
N ASP A 123 -3.39 18.41 -1.16
CA ASP A 123 -4.72 18.88 -1.59
C ASP A 123 -5.56 19.39 -0.41
N ASN A 124 -5.57 18.67 0.72
CA ASN A 124 -6.30 19.05 1.92
C ASN A 124 -5.74 20.32 2.57
N VAL A 125 -4.41 20.42 2.69
CA VAL A 125 -3.75 21.60 3.26
C VAL A 125 -4.04 22.83 2.41
N TYR A 126 -3.88 22.73 1.08
CA TYR A 126 -4.21 23.83 0.17
C TYR A 126 -5.68 24.26 0.27
N MET A 127 -6.61 23.29 0.32
CA MET A 127 -8.04 23.58 0.45
C MET A 127 -8.35 24.29 1.77
N VAL A 128 -7.79 23.80 2.88
CA VAL A 128 -7.99 24.40 4.21
C VAL A 128 -7.42 25.83 4.24
N ASP A 129 -6.21 26.04 3.71
CA ASP A 129 -5.58 27.36 3.66
C ASP A 129 -6.39 28.33 2.79
N TYR A 130 -6.91 27.87 1.67
CA TYR A 130 -7.77 28.65 0.79
C TYR A 130 -9.07 29.08 1.47
N LEU A 131 -9.78 28.14 2.11
CA LEU A 131 -11.03 28.42 2.82
C LEU A 131 -10.82 29.34 4.02
N LEU A 132 -9.73 29.14 4.78
CA LEU A 132 -9.35 30.04 5.87
C LEU A 132 -8.95 31.43 5.37
N GLY A 133 -8.34 31.51 4.17
CA GLY A 133 -8.05 32.76 3.49
C GLY A 133 -9.31 33.54 3.11
N GLN A 134 -10.33 32.85 2.58
CA GLN A 134 -11.63 33.46 2.28
C GLN A 134 -12.36 33.93 3.55
N ALA A 135 -12.34 33.13 4.62
CA ALA A 135 -13.00 33.46 5.89
C ALA A 135 -12.35 34.66 6.63
N LYS A 136 -11.09 34.98 6.32
CA LYS A 136 -10.37 36.15 6.86
C LYS A 136 -10.41 37.37 5.95
N GLY A 137 -11.00 37.27 4.75
CA GLY A 137 -11.32 38.42 3.89
C GLY A 137 -12.38 39.31 4.55
N PRO A 138 -12.47 40.61 4.19
CA PRO A 138 -13.38 41.52 4.85
C PRO A 138 -14.82 41.02 4.71
N VAL A 139 -15.46 40.75 5.85
CA VAL A 139 -16.90 40.53 5.94
C VAL A 139 -17.57 41.86 5.58
N GLY A 140 -17.81 42.08 4.29
CA GLY A 140 -18.30 43.35 3.76
C GLY A 140 -18.66 43.27 2.28
N GLU A 141 -19.92 42.92 2.05
CA GLU A 141 -20.76 43.26 0.88
C GLU A 141 -20.35 42.73 -0.50
N GLY A 142 -20.94 41.58 -0.84
CA GLY A 142 -21.56 41.36 -2.15
C GLY A 142 -20.64 41.17 -3.36
N GLN A 143 -20.22 39.94 -3.62
CA GLN A 143 -20.33 39.33 -4.95
C GLN A 143 -20.07 37.81 -4.83
N LEU A 144 -21.12 37.00 -5.02
CA LEU A 144 -20.99 35.57 -5.28
C LEU A 144 -20.37 35.40 -6.68
N ALA A 145 -19.05 35.45 -6.79
CA ALA A 145 -18.34 35.13 -8.02
C ALA A 145 -17.79 33.69 -7.92
N LEU A 146 -18.62 32.75 -8.39
CA LEU A 146 -18.21 31.39 -8.71
C LEU A 146 -17.32 31.46 -9.97
N GLU A 147 -16.02 31.76 -9.82
CA GLU A 147 -15.08 31.70 -10.95
C GLU A 147 -14.25 30.41 -10.93
N ALA A 148 -14.64 29.53 -11.85
CA ALA A 148 -13.83 28.61 -12.66
C ALA A 148 -12.75 27.76 -11.96
N ALA A 149 -13.08 26.48 -11.76
CA ALA A 149 -12.10 25.42 -11.62
C ALA A 149 -11.30 25.24 -12.94
N PRO A 150 -9.97 25.06 -12.91
CA PRO A 150 -9.25 24.62 -14.10
C PRO A 150 -9.53 23.13 -14.32
N GLU A 151 -10.30 22.84 -15.37
CA GLU A 151 -10.47 21.48 -15.91
C GLU A 151 -9.11 20.87 -16.26
N LYS A 152 -8.74 19.77 -15.58
CA LYS A 152 -8.02 18.63 -16.19
C LYS A 152 -8.38 17.33 -15.47
N SER A 153 -9.63 16.90 -15.58
CA SER A 153 -9.99 15.51 -15.32
C SER A 153 -9.90 14.75 -16.64
N LYS A 154 -8.74 14.14 -16.93
CA LYS A 154 -8.62 13.17 -18.02
C LYS A 154 -9.41 11.93 -17.63
N VAL A 155 -10.64 11.85 -18.13
CA VAL A 155 -11.45 10.63 -18.13
C VAL A 155 -10.66 9.56 -18.87
N ILE A 156 -10.30 8.50 -18.16
CA ILE A 156 -9.74 7.28 -18.74
C ILE A 156 -10.93 6.54 -19.34
N THR A 157 -11.06 6.55 -20.67
CA THR A 157 -11.98 5.67 -21.38
C THR A 157 -11.46 4.24 -21.30
N ALA A 158 -12.12 3.42 -20.49
CA ALA A 158 -11.96 1.98 -20.53
C ALA A 158 -12.71 1.46 -21.76
N ALA A 159 -11.96 1.06 -22.79
CA ALA A 159 -12.45 0.20 -23.83
C ALA A 159 -12.61 -1.22 -23.25
N VAL A 160 -13.84 -1.71 -23.17
CA VAL A 160 -14.10 -3.15 -23.11
C VAL A 160 -15.28 -3.45 -24.03
N ALA A 161 -15.01 -4.31 -25.00
CA ALA A 161 -15.92 -4.83 -26.00
C ALA A 161 -17.14 -5.54 -25.38
N ALA A 162 -18.29 -5.42 -26.05
CA ALA A 162 -19.33 -6.44 -26.05
C ALA A 162 -20.09 -6.36 -27.38
N GLU A 163 -20.14 -7.51 -28.04
CA GLU A 163 -20.72 -7.82 -29.34
C GLU A 163 -22.25 -7.76 -29.34
N GLY A 164 -22.85 -7.65 -30.53
CA GLY A 164 -24.07 -8.41 -30.86
C GLY A 164 -25.20 -7.66 -31.58
N SER A 165 -25.50 -8.13 -32.80
CA SER A 165 -26.75 -8.05 -33.58
C SER A 165 -27.17 -6.68 -34.13
N ASP A 166 -27.84 -6.54 -35.28
CA ASP A 166 -28.14 -7.33 -36.48
C ASP A 166 -28.95 -6.36 -37.37
N ASP A 167 -28.96 -6.64 -38.68
CA ASP A 167 -29.98 -6.27 -39.66
C ASP A 167 -30.06 -4.84 -40.27
N GLY A 168 -30.01 -4.82 -41.61
CA GLY A 168 -31.10 -4.22 -42.39
C GLY A 168 -30.88 -2.89 -43.13
N SER A 169 -30.39 -3.00 -44.37
CA SER A 169 -31.02 -2.47 -45.60
C SER A 169 -31.08 -0.96 -45.93
N ASP A 170 -30.99 -0.74 -47.26
CA ASP A 170 -31.43 0.39 -48.11
C ASP A 170 -30.52 1.63 -48.18
N GLU A 171 -29.72 1.80 -49.24
CA GLU A 171 -30.05 2.27 -50.60
C GLU A 171 -30.08 3.81 -50.73
N ASP A 172 -29.79 4.28 -51.95
CA ASP A 172 -29.67 5.67 -52.44
C ASP A 172 -28.30 6.34 -52.22
N GLY A 173 -27.48 6.63 -53.23
CA GLY A 173 -27.74 6.85 -54.65
C GLY A 173 -27.04 8.15 -55.08
N TRP A 174 -25.96 8.02 -55.87
CA TRP A 174 -25.46 8.88 -56.97
C TRP A 174 -25.51 10.43 -56.78
N ILE A 175 -24.52 11.32 -57.04
CA ILE A 175 -23.71 11.74 -58.22
C ILE A 175 -22.85 12.92 -57.67
N GLY A 176 -21.60 13.18 -58.03
CA GLY A 176 -21.05 13.35 -59.37
C GLY A 176 -20.20 14.64 -59.37
N LEU A 177 -18.92 14.48 -59.73
CA LEU A 177 -17.96 15.39 -60.37
C LEU A 177 -18.02 16.92 -60.12
N GLY A 178 -16.86 17.42 -59.66
CA GLY A 178 -16.29 18.74 -59.96
C GLY A 178 -14.78 18.62 -59.93
#